data_AF-A0A963NPH2-F1
#
_entry.id   AF-A0A963NPH2-F1
#
_cell.length_a   1.000
_cell.length_b   1.000
_cell.length_c   1.000
_cell.angle_alpha   90.00
_cell.angle_beta   90.00
_cell.angle_gamma   90.00
#
_symmetry.space_group_name_H-M   'P 1'
#
loop_
_entity.id
_entity.type
_entity.pdbx_description
1 polymer ?
#
loop_
_entity_poly.entity_id
_entity_poly.type
_entity_poly.pdbx_seq_one_letter_code
_entity_poly.pdbx_strand_id
1 'polypeptide(L)' 'MLQIVIQGRGGQGAQTAGNLLAAAHFAAGRQVQCFASYGGARRGTPVSS' A
#
# COMPACT_ATOMS: atom_id res chain seq x y z
N MET A 1 12.25 -12.37 5.13
CA MET A 1 10.99 -11.76 4.63
C MET A 1 11.10 -10.26 4.85
N LEU A 2 10.96 -9.45 3.80
CA LEU A 2 10.99 -7.99 3.91
C LEU A 2 9.55 -7.48 4.05
N GLN A 3 9.31 -6.59 5.01
CA GLN A 3 8.01 -5.93 5.21
C GLN A 3 8.18 -4.42 5.03
N ILE A 4 7.28 -3.82 4.27
CA ILE A 4 7.25 -2.39 3.99
C ILE A 4 5.86 -1.90 4.36
N VAL A 5 5.78 -0.76 5.05
CA VAL A 5 4.51 -0.12 5.41
C VAL A 5 4.53 1.29 4.87
N ILE A 6 3.54 1.61 4.04
CA ILE A 6 3.33 2.94 3.48
C ILE A 6 2.16 3.58 4.22
N GLN A 7 2.44 4.62 4.99
CA GLN A 7 1.42 5.38 5.70
C GLN A 7 1.00 6.62 4.91
N GLY A 8 -0.29 6.95 4.95
CA GLY A 8 -0.79 8.21 4.43
C GLY A 8 -2.22 8.46 4.86
N ARG A 9 -2.84 9.46 4.23
CA ARG A 9 -4.25 9.80 4.45
C ARG A 9 -5.09 9.29 3.27
N GLY A 10 -6.35 8.97 3.54
CA GLY A 10 -7.31 8.55 2.52
C GLY A 10 -7.41 9.59 1.41
N GLY A 11 -7.11 9.18 0.18
CA GLY A 11 -7.04 10.04 -1.00
C GLY A 11 -5.66 10.62 -1.33
N GLN A 12 -4.62 10.35 -0.54
CA GLN A 12 -3.24 10.87 -0.77
C GLN A 12 -2.30 9.85 -1.41
N GLY A 13 -2.82 8.76 -1.96
CA GLY A 13 -2.02 7.81 -2.76
C GLY A 13 -1.22 6.76 -1.99
N ALA A 14 -1.40 6.60 -0.68
CA ALA A 14 -0.71 5.54 0.09
C ALA A 14 -0.96 4.13 -0.47
N GLN A 15 -2.21 3.81 -0.81
CA GLN A 15 -2.56 2.55 -1.47
C GLN A 15 -1.91 2.43 -2.86
N THR A 16 -1.95 3.50 -3.64
CA THR A 16 -1.39 3.51 -4.99
C THR A 16 0.11 3.23 -4.96
N ALA A 17 0.82 3.83 -4.00
CA ALA A 17 2.24 3.57 -3.80
C ALA A 17 2.51 2.11 -3.42
N GLY A 18 1.70 1.51 -2.53
CA GLY A 18 1.82 0.09 -2.16
C GLY A 18 1.64 -0.84 -3.36
N ASN A 19 0.60 -0.59 -4.16
CA ASN A 19 0.34 -1.36 -5.37
C ASN A 19 1.45 -1.24 -6.41
N LEU A 20 2.02 -0.04 -6.61
CA LEU A 20 3.13 0.18 -7.54
C LEU A 20 4.39 -0.55 -7.09
N LEU A 21 4.70 -0.52 -5.79
CA LEU A 21 5.85 -1.22 -5.23
C LEU A 21 5.69 -2.74 -5.36
N ALA A 22 4.48 -3.25 -5.11
CA ALA A 22 4.16 -4.66 -5.30
C ALA A 22 4.28 -5.09 -6.77
N ALA A 23 3.75 -4.29 -7.71
CA ALA A 23 3.86 -4.55 -9.14
C ALA A 23 5.32 -4.57 -9.61
N ALA A 24 6.16 -3.65 -9.12
CA ALA A 24 7.58 -3.61 -9.43
C ALA A 24 8.32 -4.88 -8.93
N HIS A 25 8.03 -5.33 -7.71
CA HIS A 25 8.62 -6.56 -7.19
C HIS A 25 8.13 -7.82 -7.90
N PHE A 26 6.85 -7.86 -8.25
CA PHE A 26 6.30 -8.94 -9.04
C PHE A 26 6.95 -9.01 -10.44
N ALA A 27 7.11 -7.87 -11.11
CA ALA A 27 7.79 -7.78 -12.40
C ALA A 27 9.28 -8.18 -12.31
N ALA A 28 9.91 -7.99 -11.15
CA ALA A 28 11.27 -8.46 -10.87
C ALA A 28 11.34 -9.96 -10.51
N GLY A 29 10.27 -10.74 -10.68
CA GLY A 29 10.21 -12.17 -10.43
C GLY A 29 10.16 -12.56 -8.95
N ARG A 30 9.79 -11.63 -8.06
CA ARG A 30 9.72 -11.87 -6.62
C ARG A 30 8.30 -12.22 -6.18
N GLN A 31 8.18 -13.05 -5.16
CA GLN A 31 6.91 -13.28 -4.47
C GLN A 31 6.58 -12.07 -3.60
N VAL A 32 5.37 -11.53 -3.74
CA VAL A 32 4.92 -10.32 -3.05
C VAL A 32 3.45 -10.46 -2.63
N GLN A 33 3.13 -9.90 -1.48
CA GLN A 33 1.77 -9.78 -0.97
C GLN A 33 1.58 -8.33 -0.52
N CYS A 34 0.52 -7.69 -0.99
CA CYS A 34 0.19 -6.30 -0.69
C CYS A 34 -1.27 -6.21 -0.27
N PHE A 35 -1.54 -5.50 0.82
CA PHE A 35 -2.89 -5.28 1.34
C PHE A 35 -2.94 -3.92 2.02
N ALA A 36 -4.07 -3.23 1.88
CA ALA A 36 -4.28 -1.94 2.53
C ALA A 36 -5.24 -2.08 3.70
N SER A 37 -5.01 -1.29 4.74
CA SER A 37 -5.93 -1.07 5.86
C SER A 37 -6.44 0.37 5.83
N TYR A 38 -7.75 0.52 6.06
CA TYR A 38 -8.44 1.80 6.00
C TYR A 38 -9.15 2.06 7.32
N GLY A 39 -9.14 3.32 7.77
CA GLY A 39 -10.06 3.77 8.83
C GLY A 39 -11.52 3.84 8.37
N GLY A 40 -12.45 4.08 9.30
CA GLY A 40 -13.91 4.00 9.06
C GLY A 40 -14.52 5.02 8.08
N ALA A 41 -13.78 6.03 7.62
CA ALA A 41 -14.23 7.02 6.63
C ALA A 41 -13.37 6.99 5.36
N ARG A 42 -13.98 7.27 4.20
CA ARG A 42 -13.35 7.10 2.87
C ARG A 42 -12.35 8.21 2.49
N ARG A 43 -12.34 9.36 3.20
CA ARG A 43 -11.45 10.49 2.92
C ARG A 43 -10.87 11.05 4.22
N GLY A 44 -9.57 11.37 4.23
CA GLY A 44 -8.90 12.01 5.37
C GLY A 44 -8.54 11.07 6.54
N THR A 45 -8.97 9.81 6.51
CA THR A 45 -8.61 8.80 7.51
C THR A 45 -7.18 8.29 7.31
N PRO A 46 -6.53 7.78 8.36
CA PRO A 46 -5.27 7.05 8.21
C PRO A 46 -5.46 5.84 7.28
N VAL A 47 -4.52 5.70 6.37
CA VAL A 47 -4.39 4.56 5.45
C VAL A 47 -2.98 4.00 5.60
N SER A 48 -2.88 2.69 5.70
CA SER A 48 -1.61 1.97 5.63
C SER A 48 -1.69 0.91 4.54
N SER A 49 -0.65 0.76 3.73
CA SER A 49 -0.54 -0.26 2.67
C SER A 49 0.82 -0.93 2.67
#